data_AF-A0A845ZXS2-F1
#
_entry.id   AF-A0A845ZXS2-F1
#
_cell.length_a   1.000
_cell.length_b   1.000
_cell.length_c   1.000
_cell.angle_alpha   90.00
_cell.angle_beta   90.00
_cell.angle_gamma   90.00
#
_symmetry.space_group_name_H-M   'P 1'
#
loop_
_entity.id
_entity.type
_entity.pdbx_description
1 polymer ?
#
loop_
_entity_poly.entity_id
_entity_poly.type
_entity_poly.pdbx_seq_one_letter_code
_entity_poly.pdbx_strand_id
1 'polypeptide(L)'
;QEFEAQWQIEQIEQAEIRGREEGRKEGKRSLLLGQLERRFPEIASQLSAAIVGLNSQDLDNLADAMWDFQTSADLLDWLQEHSS
;
A
#
# COMPACT_ATOMS: atom_id res chain seq x y z
N GLN A 1 37.20 -15.46 -5.46
CA GLN A 1 36.63 -16.17 -4.31
C GLN A 1 36.03 -15.20 -3.29
N GLU A 2 36.77 -14.27 -2.68
CA GLU A 2 36.18 -13.29 -1.72
C GLU A 2 35.15 -12.34 -2.35
N PHE A 3 35.41 -11.85 -3.57
CA PHE A 3 34.49 -11.00 -4.32
C PHE A 3 33.14 -11.69 -4.60
N GLU A 4 33.15 -12.98 -4.94
CA GLU A 4 31.93 -13.75 -5.21
C GLU A 4 31.14 -13.99 -3.93
N ALA A 5 31.82 -14.27 -2.82
CA ALA A 5 31.19 -14.45 -1.52
C ALA A 5 30.53 -13.16 -1.03
N GLN A 6 31.21 -12.02 -1.18
CA GLN A 6 30.66 -10.71 -0.81
C GLN A 6 29.45 -10.34 -1.67
N TRP A 7 29.51 -10.59 -2.98
CA TRP A 7 28.40 -10.34 -3.88
C TRP A 7 27.18 -11.21 -3.57
N GLN A 8 27.39 -12.48 -3.20
CA GLN A 8 26.31 -13.36 -2.75
C GLN A 8 25.64 -12.85 -1.47
N ILE A 9 26.41 -12.38 -0.49
CA ILE A 9 25.88 -11.79 0.76
C ILE A 9 25.02 -10.56 0.43
N GLU A 10 25.53 -9.64 -0.40
CA GLU A 10 24.80 -8.44 -0.79
C GLU A 10 23.48 -8.78 -1.50
N GLN A 11 23.46 -9.77 -2.40
CA GLN A 11 22.22 -10.20 -3.06
C GLN A 11 21.18 -10.75 -2.06
N ILE A 12 21.61 -11.51 -1.06
CA ILE A 12 20.72 -12.05 -0.02
C ILE A 12 20.16 -10.90 0.84
N GLU A 13 21.02 -9.98 1.29
CA GLU A 13 20.58 -8.82 2.06
C GLU A 13 19.58 -7.96 1.28
N GLN A 14 19.85 -7.69 0.00
CA GLN A 14 18.94 -6.95 -0.88
C GLN A 14 17.62 -7.72 -1.14
N ALA A 15 17.65 -9.05 -1.18
CA ALA A 15 16.44 -9.86 -1.29
C ALA A 15 15.60 -9.79 -0.01
N GLU A 16 16.22 -9.86 1.17
CA GLU A 16 15.53 -9.72 2.45
C GLU A 16 14.92 -8.33 2.65
N ILE A 17 15.65 -7.27 2.27
CA ILE A 17 15.17 -5.89 2.35
C ILE A 17 13.93 -5.74 1.46
N ARG A 18 14.03 -6.13 0.18
CA ARG A 18 12.90 -6.07 -0.76
C ARG A 18 11.70 -6.89 -0.27
N GLY A 19 11.93 -8.10 0.25
CA GLY A 19 10.88 -8.94 0.80
C GLY A 19 10.17 -8.31 1.99
N ARG A 20 10.93 -7.69 2.92
CA ARG A 20 10.36 -6.95 4.05
C ARG A 20 9.56 -5.73 3.59
N GLU A 21 10.05 -4.97 2.62
CA GLU A 21 9.38 -3.79 2.10
C GLU A 21 8.08 -4.12 1.37
N GLU A 22 8.08 -5.13 0.49
CA GLU A 22 6.88 -5.54 -0.23
C GLU A 22 5.86 -6.15 0.74
N GLY A 23 6.29 -7.01 1.67
CA GLY A 23 5.40 -7.57 2.69
C GLY A 23 4.75 -6.50 3.57
N ARG A 24 5.50 -5.44 3.93
CA ARG A 24 4.94 -4.28 4.63
C ARG A 24 3.92 -3.54 3.77
N LYS A 25 4.19 -3.35 2.48
CA LYS A 25 3.30 -2.66 1.53
C LYS A 25 2.00 -3.46 1.33
N GLU A 26 2.08 -4.76 1.11
CA GLU A 26 0.93 -5.66 1.01
C GLU A 26 0.09 -5.68 2.29
N GLY A 27 0.74 -5.72 3.46
CA GLY A 27 0.06 -5.61 4.75
C GLY A 27 -0.74 -4.32 4.90
N LYS A 28 -0.16 -3.17 4.53
CA LYS A 28 -0.85 -1.87 4.54
C LYS A 28 -2.07 -1.87 3.63
N ARG A 29 -1.93 -2.37 2.39
CA ARG A 29 -3.05 -2.49 1.43
C ARG A 29 -4.20 -3.32 2.00
N SER A 30 -3.89 -4.50 2.54
CA SER A 30 -4.89 -5.42 3.08
C SER A 30 -5.67 -4.82 4.25
N LEU A 31 -4.95 -4.15 5.18
CA LEU A 31 -5.58 -3.49 6.31
C LEU A 31 -6.47 -2.31 5.89
N LEU A 32 -5.97 -1.45 5.00
CA LEU A 32 -6.73 -0.30 4.50
C LEU A 32 -7.96 -0.75 3.72
N LEU A 33 -7.82 -1.72 2.83
CA LEU A 33 -8.93 -2.27 2.06
C LEU A 33 -10.03 -2.80 3.00
N GLY A 34 -9.67 -3.63 3.96
CA GLY A 34 -10.65 -4.17 4.92
C GLY A 34 -11.31 -3.09 5.79
N GLN A 35 -10.60 -2.02 6.14
CA GLN A 35 -11.18 -0.89 6.87
C GLN A 35 -12.15 -0.08 6.01
N LEU A 36 -11.75 0.24 4.78
CA LEU A 36 -12.54 1.07 3.86
C LEU A 36 -13.77 0.32 3.34
N GLU A 37 -13.67 -0.98 3.06
CA GLU A 37 -14.83 -1.81 2.69
C GLU A 37 -15.87 -1.91 3.83
N ARG A 38 -15.43 -1.89 5.09
CA ARG A 38 -16.34 -1.85 6.25
C ARG A 38 -17.00 -0.48 6.42
N ARG A 39 -16.29 0.60 6.08
CA ARG A 39 -16.80 1.98 6.22
C ARG A 39 -17.70 2.40 5.06
N PHE A 40 -17.36 1.98 3.84
CA PHE A 40 -18.02 2.34 2.59
C PHE A 40 -18.36 1.09 1.75
N PRO A 41 -19.24 0.22 2.24
CA PRO A 41 -19.55 -1.05 1.59
C PRO A 41 -20.14 -0.89 0.18
N GLU A 42 -20.77 0.25 -0.11
CA GLU A 42 -21.38 0.55 -1.41
C GLU A 42 -20.37 0.72 -2.56
N ILE A 43 -19.11 1.03 -2.25
CA ILE A 43 -18.02 1.18 -3.25
C ILE A 43 -16.94 0.10 -3.13
N ALA A 44 -17.13 -0.94 -2.32
CA ALA A 44 -16.13 -1.98 -2.06
C ALA A 44 -15.47 -2.55 -3.33
N SER A 45 -16.26 -2.79 -4.38
CA SER A 45 -15.76 -3.32 -5.65
C SER A 45 -14.78 -2.39 -6.40
N GLN A 46 -14.81 -1.08 -6.12
CA GLN A 46 -13.94 -0.07 -6.73
C GLN A 46 -12.64 0.11 -5.94
N LEU A 47 -12.67 -0.13 -4.62
CA LEU A 47 -11.55 0.13 -3.72
C LEU A 47 -10.34 -0.77 -3.98
N SER A 48 -10.57 -2.05 -4.34
CA SER A 48 -9.48 -3.02 -4.55
C SER A 48 -8.50 -2.56 -5.63
N ALA A 49 -9.01 -2.16 -6.80
CA ALA A 49 -8.15 -1.69 -7.89
C ALA A 49 -7.42 -0.38 -7.54
N ALA A 50 -8.11 0.55 -6.89
CA ALA A 50 -7.54 1.84 -6.52
C ALA A 50 -6.40 1.69 -5.49
N ILE A 51 -6.61 0.92 -4.41
CA ILE A 51 -5.64 0.73 -3.33
C ILE A 51 -4.40 -0.06 -3.80
N VAL A 52 -4.57 -1.01 -4.73
CA VAL A 52 -3.43 -1.75 -5.31
C VAL A 52 -2.51 -0.81 -6.09
N GLY A 53 -3.07 0.19 -6.78
CA GLY A 53 -2.32 1.20 -7.53
C GLY A 53 -1.47 2.14 -6.67
N LEU A 54 -1.80 2.31 -5.39
CA LEU A 54 -1.07 3.24 -4.52
C LEU A 54 0.36 2.74 -4.21
N ASN A 55 1.30 3.70 -4.18
CA ASN A 55 2.64 3.46 -3.68
C ASN A 55 2.66 3.44 -2.13
N SER A 56 3.81 3.13 -1.51
CA SER A 56 3.86 3.02 -0.04
C SER A 56 3.57 4.34 0.68
N GLN A 57 3.93 5.48 0.11
CA GLN A 57 3.70 6.78 0.74
C GLN A 57 2.22 7.14 0.69
N ASP A 58 1.55 6.88 -0.43
CA ASP A 58 0.12 7.15 -0.55
C ASP A 58 -0.72 6.22 0.32
N LEU A 59 -0.29 4.99 0.55
CA LEU A 59 -0.92 4.12 1.55
C LEU A 59 -0.84 4.71 2.97
N ASP A 60 0.29 5.33 3.32
CA ASP A 60 0.45 5.99 4.63
C ASP A 60 -0.40 7.27 4.71
N ASN A 61 -0.38 8.09 3.66
CA ASN A 61 -1.20 9.29 3.57
C ASN A 61 -2.70 8.96 3.64
N LEU A 62 -3.13 7.86 3.00
CA LEU A 62 -4.51 7.37 3.06
C LEU A 62 -4.90 6.94 4.48
N ALA A 63 -3.99 6.28 5.21
CA ALA A 63 -4.25 5.86 6.59
C ALA A 63 -4.48 7.05 7.54
N ASP A 64 -3.82 8.17 7.29
CA ASP A 64 -4.01 9.41 8.05
C ASP A 64 -5.26 10.16 7.60
N ALA A 65 -5.47 10.32 6.29
CA ALA A 65 -6.60 11.06 5.73
C ALA A 65 -7.94 10.34 5.92
N MET A 66 -7.95 9.01 6.06
CA MET A 66 -9.21 8.26 6.13
C MET A 66 -10.11 8.68 7.29
N TRP A 67 -9.55 9.23 8.36
CA TRP A 67 -10.31 9.67 9.52
C TRP A 67 -11.17 10.91 9.20
N ASP A 68 -10.74 11.73 8.24
CA ASP A 68 -11.41 12.98 7.86
C ASP A 68 -12.55 12.79 6.85
N PHE A 69 -12.57 11.68 6.11
CA PHE A 69 -13.61 11.41 5.10
C PHE A 69 -15.00 11.25 5.71
N GLN A 70 -15.95 12.10 5.35
CA GLN A 70 -17.33 11.99 5.84
C GLN A 70 -18.18 11.08 4.94
N THR A 71 -17.79 10.94 3.68
CA THR A 71 -18.54 10.24 2.64
C THR A 71 -17.63 9.40 1.75
N SER A 72 -18.22 8.47 0.99
CA SER A 72 -17.51 7.74 -0.06
C SER A 72 -17.02 8.66 -1.19
N ALA A 73 -17.67 9.82 -1.40
CA ALA A 73 -17.20 10.81 -2.37
C ALA A 73 -15.86 11.44 -1.96
N ASP A 74 -15.68 11.80 -0.69
CA ASP A 74 -14.41 12.35 -0.17
C ASP A 74 -13.24 11.37 -0.43
N LEU A 75 -13.49 10.08 -0.24
CA LEU A 75 -12.50 9.03 -0.50
C LEU A 75 -12.20 8.89 -2.00
N LEU A 76 -13.24 8.91 -2.85
CA LEU A 76 -13.05 8.77 -4.30
C LEU A 76 -12.28 9.95 -4.89
N ASP A 77 -12.58 11.17 -4.44
CA ASP A 77 -11.85 12.38 -4.85
C ASP A 77 -10.38 12.28 -4.43
N TRP A 78 -10.10 11.87 -3.18
CA TRP A 78 -8.73 11.66 -2.71
C TRP A 78 -7.99 10.60 -3.53
N LEU A 79 -8.64 9.47 -3.81
CA LEU A 79 -8.05 8.40 -4.60
C LEU A 79 -7.75 8.87 -6.03
N GLN A 80 -8.61 9.68 -6.64
CA GLN A 80 -8.38 10.20 -7.98
C GLN A 80 -7.15 11.13 -8.05
N GLU A 81 -6.88 11.89 -6.99
CA GLU A 81 -5.71 12.78 -6.91
C GLU A 81 -4.39 12.01 -6.69
N HIS A 82 -4.43 10.83 -6.07
CA HIS A 82 -3.24 10.10 -5.60
C HIS A 82 -3.00 8.76 -6.30
N SER A 83 -3.94 8.26 -7.11
CA SER A 83 -3.74 7.08 -7.95
C SER A 83 -3.23 7.52 -9.33
N SER A 84 -1.92 7.48 -9.52
CA SER A 84 -1.23 7.70 -10.80
C SER A 84 -0.31 6.54 -11.11
#